data_AF-A0A7L4EID4-F1
#
_entry.id   AF-A0A7L4EID4-F1
#
_cell.length_a   1.000
_cell.length_b   1.000
_cell.length_c   1.000
_cell.angle_alpha   90.00
_cell.angle_beta   90.00
_cell.angle_gamma   90.00
#
_symmetry.space_group_name_H-M   'P 1'
#
loop_
_entity.id
_entity.type
_entity.pdbx_description
1 polymer ?
#
loop_
_entity_poly.entity_id
_entity_poly.type
_entity_poly.pdbx_seq_one_letter_code
_entity_poly.pdbx_strand_id
1 'polypeptide(L)'
;MSDEAAAHYGPALEQLALGRRLLRRLFGACGTPRVAWQIDPFGHARHLAATFAQMGYDGLFLGRVDHQDKWVRLQRRELELLWRGSSSLEPPRADIFTGDAPGTPP
;
A
#
# COMPACT_ATOMS: atom_id res chain seq x y z
N MET A 1 3.43 -5.84 -8.09
CA MET A 1 3.26 -4.38 -8.10
C MET A 1 2.35 -4.09 -9.28
N SER A 2 1.11 -3.68 -9.02
CA SER A 2 0.15 -3.28 -10.06
C SER A 2 0.11 -1.77 -10.13
N ASP A 3 -0.27 -1.22 -11.28
CA ASP A 3 -0.71 0.16 -11.37
C ASP A 3 -1.94 0.39 -10.46
N GLU A 4 -2.13 1.65 -10.03
CA GLU A 4 -3.19 2.06 -9.10
C GLU A 4 -4.21 3.02 -9.75
N ALA A 5 -3.91 3.56 -10.94
CA ALA A 5 -4.77 4.53 -11.61
C ALA A 5 -5.70 3.91 -12.67
N ALA A 6 -5.16 3.09 -13.57
CA ALA A 6 -5.88 2.49 -14.69
C ALA A 6 -6.26 1.02 -14.47
N ALA A 7 -5.71 0.36 -13.45
CA ALA A 7 -6.04 -1.02 -13.13
C ALA A 7 -7.44 -1.15 -12.52
N HIS A 8 -8.24 -2.06 -13.07
CA HIS A 8 -9.49 -2.46 -12.44
C HIS A 8 -9.20 -3.31 -11.19
N TYR A 9 -10.02 -3.15 -10.13
CA TYR A 9 -9.79 -3.80 -8.85
C TYR A 9 -9.76 -5.35 -8.95
N GLY A 10 -10.58 -5.94 -9.81
CA GLY A 10 -10.66 -7.40 -10.00
C GLY A 10 -9.31 -8.02 -10.41
N PRO A 11 -8.75 -7.66 -11.57
CA PRO A 11 -7.41 -8.13 -11.98
C PRO A 11 -6.30 -7.81 -10.98
N ALA A 12 -6.34 -6.64 -10.32
CA ALA A 12 -5.36 -6.30 -9.30
C ALA A 12 -5.40 -7.25 -8.09
N LEU A 13 -6.61 -7.60 -7.62
CA LEU A 13 -6.83 -8.59 -6.56
C LEU A 13 -6.36 -9.98 -6.97
N GLU A 14 -6.68 -10.42 -8.18
CA GLU A 14 -6.27 -11.72 -8.71
C GLU A 14 -4.75 -11.84 -8.79
N GLN A 15 -4.08 -10.79 -9.28
CA GLN A 15 -2.62 -10.71 -9.36
C GLN A 15 -1.95 -10.78 -7.98
N LEU A 16 -2.53 -10.13 -6.96
CA LEU A 16 -2.07 -10.22 -5.57
C LEU A 16 -2.30 -11.62 -4.98
N ALA A 17 -3.49 -12.19 -5.19
CA ALA A 17 -3.86 -13.51 -4.67
C ALA A 17 -3.00 -14.63 -5.27
N LEU A 18 -2.68 -14.55 -6.56
CA LEU A 18 -1.80 -15.49 -7.26
C LEU A 18 -0.41 -15.51 -6.63
N GLY A 19 0.20 -14.33 -6.47
CA GLY A 19 1.53 -14.20 -5.86
C GLY A 19 1.57 -14.69 -4.42
N ARG A 20 0.62 -14.26 -3.57
CA ARG A 20 0.53 -14.69 -2.17
C ARG A 20 0.33 -16.20 -2.05
N ARG A 21 -0.51 -16.80 -2.90
CA ARG A 21 -0.74 -18.25 -2.93
C ARG A 21 0.54 -19.01 -3.29
N LEU A 22 1.28 -18.54 -4.30
CA LEU A 22 2.54 -19.16 -4.70
C LEU A 22 3.56 -19.10 -3.56
N LEU A 23 3.75 -17.93 -2.95
CA LEU A 23 4.69 -17.76 -1.84
C LEU A 23 4.34 -18.66 -0.64
N ARG A 24 3.05 -18.73 -0.27
CA ARG A 24 2.60 -19.61 0.81
C ARG A 24 2.78 -21.09 0.47
N ARG A 25 2.62 -21.49 -0.79
CA ARG A 25 2.85 -22.88 -1.23
C ARG A 25 4.33 -23.26 -1.16
N LEU A 26 5.23 -22.35 -1.54
CA LEU A 26 6.67 -22.62 -1.61
C LEU A 26 7.37 -22.49 -0.26
N PHE A 27 6.97 -21.52 0.57
CA PHE A 27 7.68 -21.13 1.79
C PHE A 27 6.83 -21.29 3.06
N GLY A 28 5.63 -21.87 2.95
CA GLY A 28 4.73 -22.08 4.07
C GLY A 28 4.23 -20.78 4.71
N ALA A 29 4.01 -20.80 6.02
CA ALA A 29 3.52 -19.64 6.76
C ALA A 29 4.49 -18.44 6.69
N CYS A 30 5.80 -18.70 6.72
CA CYS A 30 6.85 -17.68 6.71
C CYS A 30 6.92 -16.90 5.39
N GLY A 31 6.39 -17.45 4.30
CA GLY A 31 6.33 -16.77 2.99
C GLY A 31 5.24 -15.72 2.86
N THR A 32 4.38 -15.55 3.87
CA THR A 32 3.27 -14.59 3.79
C THR A 32 3.79 -13.17 3.99
N PRO A 33 3.69 -12.27 2.99
CA PRO A 33 4.17 -10.90 3.13
C PRO A 33 3.39 -10.15 4.22
N ARG A 34 4.13 -9.41 5.06
CA ARG A 34 3.60 -8.52 6.11
C ARG A 34 3.42 -7.08 5.64
N VAL A 35 4.25 -6.63 4.70
CA VAL A 35 4.23 -5.25 4.19
C VAL A 35 4.04 -5.23 2.68
N ALA A 36 3.32 -4.23 2.20
CA ALA A 36 3.14 -3.94 0.79
C ALA A 36 4.17 -2.89 0.34
N TRP A 37 4.63 -3.00 -0.89
CA TRP A 37 5.71 -2.19 -1.45
C TRP A 37 5.30 -1.64 -2.83
N GLN A 38 4.92 -0.37 -2.87
CA GLN A 38 4.40 0.34 -4.04
C GLN A 38 5.27 1.59 -4.32
N ILE A 39 6.53 1.37 -4.68
CA ILE A 39 7.49 2.47 -4.85
C ILE A 39 7.42 3.20 -6.19
N ASP A 40 6.87 2.57 -7.23
CA ASP A 40 6.92 3.07 -8.60
C ASP A 40 5.57 3.27 -9.34
N PRO A 41 4.37 3.02 -8.76
CA PRO A 41 3.12 3.53 -9.33
C PRO A 41 3.04 5.06 -9.32
N PHE A 42 2.44 5.66 -10.35
CA PHE A 42 2.28 7.13 -10.44
C PHE A 42 1.02 7.59 -9.68
N GLY A 43 1.19 7.79 -8.38
CA GLY A 43 0.09 8.07 -7.45
C GLY A 43 -0.50 6.78 -6.87
N HIS A 44 -1.30 6.93 -5.82
CA HIS A 44 -1.76 5.80 -5.01
C HIS A 44 -3.26 5.86 -4.74
N ALA A 45 -3.92 4.71 -4.82
CA ALA A 45 -5.36 4.61 -4.77
C ALA A 45 -5.85 4.09 -3.41
N ARG A 46 -6.79 4.83 -2.83
CA ARG A 46 -7.40 4.53 -1.53
C ARG A 46 -7.97 3.11 -1.44
N HIS A 47 -8.53 2.60 -2.53
CA HIS A 47 -9.12 1.26 -2.59
C HIS A 47 -8.07 0.15 -2.42
N LEU A 48 -6.85 0.34 -2.95
CA LEU A 48 -5.80 -0.65 -2.87
C LEU A 48 -5.19 -0.68 -1.47
N ALA A 49 -5.07 0.48 -0.81
CA ALA A 49 -4.71 0.56 0.61
C ALA A 49 -5.71 -0.19 1.51
N ALA A 50 -7.02 0.03 1.30
CA ALA A 50 -8.06 -0.72 2.02
C ALA A 50 -8.00 -2.23 1.75
N THR A 51 -7.62 -2.61 0.55
CA THR A 51 -7.44 -4.01 0.16
C THR A 51 -6.27 -4.64 0.90
N PHE A 52 -5.12 -3.97 0.97
CA PHE A 52 -3.96 -4.46 1.73
C PHE A 52 -4.30 -4.65 3.21
N ALA A 53 -4.99 -3.68 3.83
CA ALA A 53 -5.47 -3.81 5.21
C ALA A 53 -6.33 -5.07 5.40
N GLN A 54 -7.33 -5.29 4.54
CA GLN A 54 -8.23 -6.45 4.60
C GLN A 54 -7.50 -7.78 4.32
N MET A 55 -6.41 -7.77 3.55
CA MET A 55 -5.57 -8.94 3.29
C MET A 55 -4.62 -9.27 4.46
N GLY A 56 -4.63 -8.47 5.53
CA GLY A 56 -3.81 -8.66 6.73
C GLY A 56 -2.38 -8.16 6.58
N TYR A 57 -2.16 -7.15 5.74
CA TYR A 57 -0.89 -6.42 5.74
C TYR A 57 -0.84 -5.42 6.89
N ASP A 58 0.32 -5.33 7.52
CA ASP A 58 0.57 -4.46 8.66
C ASP A 58 1.00 -3.05 8.20
N GLY A 59 1.61 -2.95 7.00
CA GLY A 59 2.07 -1.67 6.45
C GLY A 59 2.17 -1.62 4.93
N LEU A 60 2.21 -0.40 4.40
CA LEU A 60 2.32 -0.07 2.98
C LEU A 60 3.38 1.02 2.81
N PHE A 61 4.35 0.81 1.93
CA PHE A 61 5.37 1.80 1.62
C PHE A 61 5.24 2.31 0.19
N LEU A 62 5.28 3.64 0.07
CA LEU A 62 5.08 4.39 -1.16
C LEU A 62 6.40 5.05 -1.60
N GLY A 63 6.52 5.35 -2.88
CA GLY A 63 7.69 6.05 -3.43
C GLY A 63 7.36 7.30 -4.22
N ARG A 64 6.19 7.37 -4.85
CA ARG A 64 5.77 8.50 -5.70
C ARG A 64 4.54 9.19 -5.13
N VAL A 65 4.80 10.21 -4.32
CA VAL A 65 3.80 11.17 -3.85
C VAL A 65 4.06 12.51 -4.55
N ASP A 66 3.04 13.36 -4.68
CA ASP A 66 3.23 14.70 -5.22
C ASP A 66 4.36 15.44 -4.46
N HIS A 67 5.22 16.11 -5.21
CA HIS A 67 6.39 16.80 -4.67
C HIS A 67 6.06 17.89 -3.64
N GLN A 68 4.94 18.60 -3.80
CA GLN A 68 4.52 19.65 -2.85
C GLN A 68 4.02 19.00 -1.56
N ASP A 69 3.20 17.95 -1.68
CA ASP A 69 2.73 17.17 -0.52
C ASP A 69 3.92 16.54 0.23
N LYS A 70 4.87 15.94 -0.48
CA LYS A 70 6.10 15.37 0.09
C LYS A 70 6.93 16.42 0.85
N TRP A 71 7.10 17.62 0.28
CA TRP A 71 7.82 18.70 0.95
C TRP A 71 7.12 19.15 2.24
N VAL A 72 5.79 19.32 2.20
CA VAL A 72 5.00 19.68 3.40
C VAL A 72 5.12 18.60 4.48
N ARG A 73 4.99 17.33 4.10
CA ARG A 73 5.10 16.19 5.03
C ARG A 73 6.48 16.08 5.65
N LEU A 74 7.54 16.31 4.89
CA LEU A 74 8.91 16.36 5.39
C LEU A 74 9.07 17.42 6.50
N GLN A 75 8.56 18.63 6.28
CA GLN A 75 8.64 19.71 7.28
C GLN A 75 7.82 19.42 8.53
N ARG A 76 6.66 18.77 8.37
CA ARG A 76 5.73 18.45 9.47
C ARG A 76 6.01 17.14 10.20
N ARG A 77 6.94 16.32 9.68
CA ARG A 77 7.19 14.95 10.14
C ARG A 77 5.96 14.03 9.98
N GLU A 78 5.28 14.18 8.84
CA GLU A 78 4.03 13.49 8.47
C GLU A 78 4.22 12.56 7.25
N LEU A 79 5.46 12.08 7.02
CA LEU A 79 5.75 11.07 5.99
C LEU A 79 5.19 9.68 6.34
N GLU A 80 4.94 9.46 7.62
CA GLU A 80 4.34 8.24 8.16
C GLU A 80 2.98 8.58 8.76
N LEU A 81 1.97 7.79 8.41
CA LEU A 81 0.60 8.02 8.86
C LEU A 81 -0.21 6.72 8.90
N LEU A 82 -1.31 6.73 9.64
CA LEU A 82 -2.32 5.68 9.55
C LEU A 82 -3.33 6.04 8.47
N TRP A 83 -3.31 5.31 7.35
CA TRP A 83 -4.17 5.62 6.20
C TRP A 83 -5.49 4.87 6.31
N ARG A 84 -6.59 5.61 6.49
CA ARG A 84 -7.94 5.07 6.42
C ARG A 84 -8.39 4.90 4.96
N GLY A 85 -8.35 3.66 4.47
CA GLY A 85 -8.67 3.31 3.09
C GLY A 85 -10.16 3.25 2.74
N SER A 86 -11.05 3.29 3.73
CA SER A 86 -12.50 3.19 3.50
C SER A 86 -13.28 4.12 4.41
N SER A 87 -14.33 4.74 3.86
CA SER A 87 -15.34 5.48 4.61
C SER A 87 -16.52 4.60 5.05
N SER A 88 -16.64 3.39 4.50
CA SER A 88 -17.79 2.51 4.74
C SER A 88 -17.48 1.33 5.66
N LEU A 89 -16.20 0.93 5.75
CA LEU A 89 -15.78 -0.14 6.65
C LEU A 89 -15.41 0.47 8.00
N GLU A 90 -15.89 -0.16 9.07
CA GLU A 90 -15.57 0.28 10.43
C GLU A 90 -14.07 0.11 10.73
N PRO A 91 -13.42 1.10 11.37
CA PRO A 91 -12.06 0.96 11.86
C PRO A 91 -11.92 -0.24 12.81
N PRO A 92 -10.78 -0.98 12.78
CA PRO A 92 -9.58 -0.74 11.98
C PRO A 92 -9.56 -1.54 10.65
N ARG A 93 -10.70 -2.05 10.15
CA ARG A 93 -10.73 -3.05 9.06
C ARG A 93 -10.11 -2.61 7.73
N ALA A 94 -9.97 -1.30 7.53
CA ALA A 94 -9.39 -0.70 6.32
C ALA A 94 -8.29 0.33 6.64
N ASP A 95 -7.78 0.33 7.89
CA ASP A 95 -6.73 1.24 8.33
C ASP A 95 -5.37 0.52 8.17
N ILE A 96 -4.40 1.17 7.50
CA ILE A 96 -3.06 0.59 7.27
C ILE A 96 -1.96 1.60 7.54
N PHE A 97 -0.89 1.18 8.22
CA PHE A 97 0.29 2.02 8.39
C PHE A 97 0.90 2.31 7.03
N THR A 98 1.12 3.58 6.72
CA THR A 98 1.65 4.00 5.43
C THR A 98 2.87 4.90 5.63
N GLY A 99 3.96 4.57 4.94
CA GLY A 99 5.18 5.38 4.93
C GLY A 99 5.58 5.78 3.52
N ASP A 100 5.90 7.06 3.32
CA ASP A 100 6.55 7.55 2.10
C ASP A 100 8.08 7.44 2.26
N ALA A 101 8.73 6.75 1.33
CA ALA A 101 10.17 6.51 1.37
C ALA A 101 10.96 7.84 1.29
N PRO A 102 11.95 8.07 2.18
CA PRO A 102 12.83 9.23 2.13
C PRO A 102 13.87 9.07 1.01
N GLY A 103 13.47 9.26 -0.24
CA GLY A 103 14.31 9.17 -1.44
C GLY A 103 14.24 10.44 -2.29
N THR A 104 15.43 10.99 -2.56
CA THR A 104 15.87 12.20 -3.28
C THR A 104 14.88 13.37 -3.45
N PRO A 105 15.21 14.57 -2.91
CA PRO A 105 14.57 15.79 -3.39
C PRO A 105 14.82 15.95 -4.90
N PRO A 106 13.95 16.68 -5.62
CA PRO A 106 14.13 16.95 -7.05
C PRO A 106 15.51 17.57 -7.36
#